data_AF-X1U161-F1
#
_entry.id   AF-X1U161-F1
#
_cell.length_a   1.000
_cell.length_b   1.000
_cell.length_c   1.000
_cell.angle_alpha   90.00
_cell.angle_beta   90.00
_cell.angle_gamma   90.00
#
_symmetry.space_group_name_H-M   'P 1'
#
loop_
_entity.id
_entity.type
_entity.pdbx_description
1 polymer ?
#
loop_
_entity_poly.entity_id
_entity_poly.type
_entity_poly.pdbx_seq_one_letter_code
_entity_poly.pdbx_strand_id
1 'polypeptide(L)'
;DKLKSLGIYDSTLIIITGDHGESLGEHSEATHAYFIYDATVKVPLIFKLPGKRQRRRIDDLVGLVDIAPTVCSLLGIDSLPEVQGRDLSQYFKGNDGINKERHIYCESMTPTKYNCSSLLGVVTRRFKYIQAPRPELYDLIEDPDEIKNLAESLPQRARIMQDRLKRIVEQSVRKGGSGSQLKLDDEARRKLESLGYVAGDGVKEDFEFDQTRDDPKDFIEFYQIHSQLVVRIHKEEYDIAKGLCQKLLDQRPDFASGHLNMSRILQAEGDPNKAREHLEECLRLDPDNTDAHNNLAMIFLDKGRLDQAIAHFSEALKYNPSYLHAINNLGSVFLRHGEIDKAN
;
A
#
# COMPACT_ATOMS: atom_id res chain seq x y z
N ASP A 1 22.59 7.79 23.53
CA ASP A 1 23.87 8.04 24.24
C ASP A 1 25.09 8.25 23.35
N LYS A 2 25.22 7.59 22.20
CA LYS A 2 26.37 7.80 21.31
C LYS A 2 26.62 9.27 20.95
N LEU A 3 25.58 10.02 20.55
CA LEU A 3 25.67 11.47 20.29
C LEU A 3 26.20 12.27 21.48
N LYS A 4 25.86 11.88 22.73
CA LYS A 4 26.34 12.53 23.94
C LYS A 4 27.82 12.21 24.19
N SER A 5 28.22 10.95 24.02
CA SER A 5 29.62 10.53 24.17
C SER A 5 30.56 11.21 23.16
N LEU A 6 30.02 11.59 21.99
CA LEU A 6 30.76 12.33 20.95
C LEU A 6 30.74 13.85 21.16
N GLY A 7 30.06 14.36 22.19
CA GLY A 7 29.96 15.80 22.46
C GLY A 7 29.09 16.59 21.46
N ILE A 8 28.38 15.91 20.54
CA ILE A 8 27.60 16.56 19.47
C ILE A 8 26.09 16.57 19.74
N TYR A 9 25.62 15.93 20.80
CA TYR A 9 24.18 15.86 21.10
C TYR A 9 23.50 17.23 21.11
N ASP A 10 24.10 18.24 21.73
CA ASP A 10 23.51 19.58 21.82
C ASP A 10 23.54 20.33 20.47
N SER A 11 24.46 20.01 19.55
CA SER A 11 24.55 20.61 18.21
C SER A 11 23.79 19.85 17.12
N THR A 12 23.29 18.64 17.39
CA THR A 12 22.56 17.83 16.41
C THR A 12 21.05 18.14 16.41
N LEU A 13 20.48 18.29 15.21
CA LEU A 13 19.03 18.21 14.97
C LEU A 13 18.62 16.72 15.00
N ILE A 14 17.66 16.37 15.85
CA ILE A 14 17.13 15.00 15.94
C ILE A 14 15.63 15.05 15.67
N ILE A 15 15.17 14.21 14.75
CA ILE A 15 13.75 14.05 14.41
C ILE A 15 13.40 12.60 14.71
N ILE A 16 12.35 12.37 15.50
CA ILE A 16 11.84 11.04 15.83
C ILE A 16 10.40 10.96 15.33
N THR A 17 10.13 9.96 14.50
CA THR A 17 8.80 9.70 13.95
C THR A 17 8.62 8.24 13.58
N GLY A 18 7.40 7.84 13.25
CA GLY A 18 7.08 6.57 12.61
C GLY A 18 6.75 6.81 11.13
N ASP A 19 6.94 5.80 10.29
CA ASP A 19 6.40 5.77 8.93
C ASP A 19 4.88 5.56 8.93
N HIS A 20 4.39 4.73 9.85
CA HIS A 20 2.98 4.54 10.17
C HIS A 20 2.79 4.18 11.65
N GLY A 21 1.53 4.10 12.08
CA GLY A 21 1.10 3.59 13.39
C GLY A 21 0.79 2.09 13.34
N GLU A 22 0.11 1.58 14.36
CA GLU A 22 -0.29 0.18 14.47
C GLU A 22 -1.67 0.11 15.12
N SER A 23 -2.61 -0.63 14.51
CA SER A 23 -4.00 -0.66 14.97
C SER A 23 -4.19 -1.44 16.28
N LEU A 24 -3.34 -2.45 16.54
CA LEU A 24 -3.35 -3.23 17.79
C LEU A 24 -4.73 -3.83 18.17
N GLY A 25 -5.55 -4.15 17.17
CA GLY A 25 -6.90 -4.69 17.34
C GLY A 25 -8.03 -3.65 17.26
N GLU A 26 -7.71 -2.35 17.20
CA GLU A 26 -8.72 -1.32 16.92
C GLU A 26 -9.38 -1.57 15.57
N HIS A 27 -10.70 -1.35 15.50
CA HIS A 27 -11.52 -1.62 14.31
C HIS A 27 -11.36 -3.04 13.75
N SER A 28 -11.00 -4.00 14.61
CA SER A 28 -10.68 -5.38 14.23
C SER A 28 -9.48 -5.51 13.29
N GLU A 29 -8.63 -4.50 13.15
CA GLU A 29 -7.36 -4.62 12.44
C GLU A 29 -6.25 -4.97 13.42
N ALA A 30 -5.59 -6.13 13.23
CA ALA A 30 -4.55 -6.58 14.16
C ALA A 30 -3.25 -5.77 14.01
N THR A 31 -2.97 -5.30 12.79
CA THR A 31 -1.75 -4.61 12.41
C THR A 31 -2.07 -3.27 11.74
N HIS A 32 -1.53 -3.02 10.55
CA HIS A 32 -1.72 -1.81 9.76
C HIS A 32 -1.85 -2.18 8.28
N ALA A 33 -2.05 -1.14 7.45
CA ALA A 33 -2.18 -1.15 6.00
C ALA A 33 -3.59 -1.43 5.45
N TYR A 34 -4.54 -1.97 6.20
CA TYR A 34 -5.90 -2.19 5.70
C TYR A 34 -6.76 -0.95 5.83
N PHE A 35 -6.95 -0.42 7.05
CA PHE A 35 -7.68 0.83 7.29
C PHE A 35 -6.76 2.04 7.48
N ILE A 36 -7.38 3.23 7.46
CA ILE A 36 -6.73 4.54 7.59
C ILE A 36 -7.19 5.32 8.84
N TYR A 37 -7.52 4.60 9.90
CA TYR A 37 -7.83 5.17 11.22
C TYR A 37 -6.57 5.76 11.88
N ASP A 38 -6.74 6.66 12.85
CA ASP A 38 -5.67 7.38 13.55
C ASP A 38 -4.67 6.41 14.15
N ALA A 39 -5.11 5.24 14.63
CA ALA A 39 -4.24 4.19 15.13
C ALA A 39 -3.13 3.78 14.12
N THR A 40 -3.43 3.79 12.82
CA THR A 40 -2.48 3.41 11.75
C THR A 40 -1.83 4.61 11.05
N VAL A 41 -2.45 5.79 11.03
CA VAL A 41 -1.93 6.95 10.26
C VAL A 41 -1.34 8.07 11.12
N LYS A 42 -1.62 8.10 12.43
CA LYS A 42 -1.15 9.14 13.34
C LYS A 42 0.10 8.71 14.07
N VAL A 43 1.22 9.28 13.66
CA VAL A 43 2.54 8.95 14.19
C VAL A 43 3.06 10.05 15.12
N PRO A 44 3.95 9.71 16.08
CA PRO A 44 4.69 10.73 16.81
C PRO A 44 5.53 11.56 15.83
N LEU A 45 5.66 12.86 16.07
CA LEU A 45 6.60 13.72 15.34
C LEU A 45 7.29 14.65 16.32
N ILE A 46 8.52 14.31 16.69
CA ILE A 46 9.28 14.98 17.74
C ILE A 46 10.54 15.59 17.15
N PHE A 47 10.70 16.90 17.33
CA PHE A 47 11.90 17.64 16.95
C PHE A 47 12.70 18.03 18.19
N LYS A 48 13.99 17.68 18.21
CA LYS A 48 15.00 18.25 19.09
C LYS A 48 15.88 19.16 18.25
N LEU A 49 15.84 20.45 18.53
CA LEU A 49 16.64 21.45 17.83
C LEU A 49 18.04 21.61 18.46
N PRO A 50 19.06 21.97 17.67
CA PRO A 50 20.37 22.35 18.20
C PRO A 50 20.26 23.49 19.22
N GLY A 51 20.95 23.37 20.36
CA GLY A 51 21.02 24.39 21.41
C GLY A 51 19.71 24.68 22.16
N LYS A 52 18.59 24.02 21.83
CA LYS A 52 17.30 24.22 22.49
C LYS A 52 17.03 23.07 23.48
N ARG A 53 16.64 23.44 24.71
CA ARG A 53 16.26 22.50 25.78
C ARG A 53 14.80 22.67 26.25
N GLN A 54 14.08 23.64 25.70
CA GLN A 54 12.69 23.89 26.06
C GLN A 54 11.79 22.81 25.45
N ARG A 55 11.02 22.13 26.30
CA ARG A 55 9.96 21.23 25.87
C ARG A 55 8.71 22.01 25.49
N ARG A 56 8.09 21.65 24.37
CA ARG A 56 6.86 22.27 23.90
C ARG A 56 6.04 21.25 23.12
N ARG A 57 4.73 21.22 23.35
CA ARG A 57 3.78 20.51 22.50
C ARG A 57 3.14 21.52 21.55
N ILE A 58 3.18 21.21 20.26
CA ILE A 58 2.41 21.94 19.25
C ILE A 58 1.13 21.17 19.03
N ASP A 59 0.01 21.83 19.26
CA ASP A 59 -1.32 21.29 19.00
C ASP A 59 -1.82 21.90 17.70
N ASP A 60 -1.26 21.47 16.57
CA ASP A 60 -1.70 21.84 15.21
C ASP A 60 -1.59 20.61 14.30
N LEU A 61 -2.30 20.64 13.17
CA LEU A 61 -2.29 19.55 12.20
C LEU A 61 -0.95 19.59 11.44
N VAL A 62 -0.14 18.54 11.57
CA VAL A 62 1.17 18.39 10.89
C VAL A 62 1.30 16.98 10.34
N GLY A 63 2.14 16.79 9.33
CA GLY A 63 2.33 15.48 8.70
C GLY A 63 3.79 15.22 8.31
N LEU A 64 4.10 13.97 7.97
CA LEU A 64 5.45 13.55 7.57
C LEU A 64 6.00 14.33 6.38
N VAL A 65 5.12 14.74 5.46
CA VAL A 65 5.46 15.57 4.29
C VAL A 65 6.10 16.91 4.68
N ASP A 66 5.88 17.39 5.91
CA ASP A 66 6.45 18.65 6.41
C ASP A 66 7.92 18.53 6.82
N ILE A 67 8.44 17.32 7.02
CA ILE A 67 9.80 17.10 7.52
C ILE A 67 10.83 17.68 6.56
N ALA A 68 10.75 17.34 5.28
CA ALA A 68 11.68 17.79 4.26
C ALA A 68 11.78 19.33 4.15
N PRO A 69 10.69 20.08 3.90
CA PRO A 69 10.76 21.54 3.84
C PRO A 69 11.23 22.18 5.16
N THR A 70 10.87 21.59 6.31
CA THR A 70 11.34 22.07 7.63
C THR A 70 12.85 21.90 7.78
N VAL A 71 13.41 20.75 7.41
CA VAL A 71 14.85 20.49 7.47
C VAL A 71 15.60 21.43 6.54
N CYS A 72 15.13 21.62 5.30
CA CYS A 72 15.74 22.57 4.36
C CYS A 72 15.80 23.98 4.97
N SER A 73 14.68 24.47 5.51
CA SER A 73 14.59 25.78 6.16
C SER A 73 15.58 25.92 7.34
N LEU A 74 15.68 24.90 8.18
CA LEU A 74 16.62 24.90 9.32
C LEU A 74 18.10 24.89 8.90
N LEU A 75 18.42 24.31 7.75
CA LEU A 75 19.78 24.25 7.19
C LEU A 75 20.12 25.44 6.30
N GLY A 76 19.17 26.35 6.04
CA GLY A 76 19.36 27.45 5.08
C GLY A 76 19.46 26.97 3.63
N ILE A 77 18.88 25.81 3.33
CA ILE A 77 18.77 25.27 1.97
C ILE A 77 17.49 25.85 1.35
N ASP A 78 17.61 26.41 0.14
CA ASP A 78 16.48 26.95 -0.59
C ASP A 78 15.35 25.92 -0.73
N SER A 79 14.10 26.39 -0.72
CA SER A 79 12.92 25.54 -0.69
C SER A 79 12.93 24.55 -1.85
N LEU A 80 12.64 23.28 -1.55
CA LEU A 80 12.48 22.25 -2.57
C LEU A 80 11.32 22.65 -3.52
N PRO A 81 11.56 22.76 -4.83
CA PRO A 81 10.46 22.88 -5.77
C PRO A 81 9.57 21.62 -5.64
N GLU A 82 8.25 21.82 -5.70
CA GLU A 82 7.25 20.75 -5.82
C GLU A 82 6.94 19.89 -4.57
N VAL A 83 7.29 20.32 -3.35
CA VAL A 83 6.83 19.60 -2.13
C VAL A 83 5.44 20.04 -1.66
N GLN A 84 4.60 19.08 -1.26
CA GLN A 84 3.27 19.34 -0.68
C GLN A 84 3.32 19.82 0.78
N GLY A 85 4.40 19.47 1.50
CA GLY A 85 4.58 19.81 2.91
C GLY A 85 4.85 21.29 3.17
N ARG A 86 4.75 21.67 4.43
CA ARG A 86 4.95 23.04 4.91
C ARG A 86 6.15 23.12 5.83
N ASP A 87 6.84 24.25 5.79
CA ASP A 87 7.91 24.54 6.75
C ASP A 87 7.32 24.78 8.15
N LEU A 88 7.70 23.92 9.11
CA LEU A 88 7.31 23.99 10.51
C LEU A 88 8.22 24.90 11.34
N SER A 89 9.27 25.49 10.77
CA SER A 89 10.25 26.32 11.48
C SER A 89 9.63 27.52 12.21
N GLN A 90 8.46 27.98 11.78
CA GLN A 90 7.68 29.02 12.45
C GLN A 90 7.30 28.64 13.89
N TYR A 91 6.95 27.38 14.15
CA TYR A 91 6.58 26.92 15.50
C TYR A 91 7.78 26.96 16.46
N PHE A 92 8.99 26.74 15.92
CA PHE A 92 10.24 26.80 16.68
C PHE A 92 10.64 28.22 17.06
N LYS A 93 10.13 29.22 16.33
CA LYS A 93 10.31 30.65 16.60
C LYS A 93 9.27 31.21 17.56
N GLY A 94 8.35 30.38 18.07
CA GLY A 94 7.28 30.80 18.97
C GLY A 94 6.05 31.37 18.26
N ASN A 95 5.94 31.21 16.94
CA ASN A 95 4.76 31.60 16.19
C ASN A 95 3.78 30.42 16.12
N ASP A 96 2.66 30.54 16.82
CA ASP A 96 1.63 29.51 16.93
C ASP A 96 0.46 29.74 16.00
N GLY A 97 0.69 30.43 14.87
CA GLY A 97 -0.36 30.69 13.88
C GLY A 97 -1.09 29.40 13.51
N ILE A 98 -2.26 29.17 14.12
CA ILE A 98 -3.09 27.98 13.88
C ILE A 98 -3.63 28.08 12.48
N ASN A 99 -3.22 27.18 11.59
CA ASN A 99 -3.82 27.13 10.27
C ASN A 99 -5.12 26.34 10.30
N LYS A 100 -6.23 27.05 10.57
CA LYS A 100 -7.57 26.47 10.65
C LYS A 100 -8.04 25.78 9.37
N GLU A 101 -7.45 26.10 8.21
CA GLU A 101 -7.83 25.55 6.90
C GLU A 101 -6.98 24.35 6.47
N ARG A 102 -6.00 23.94 7.29
CA ARG A 102 -5.11 22.84 6.93
C ARG A 102 -5.88 21.52 6.84
N HIS A 103 -5.47 20.72 5.86
CA HIS A 103 -5.92 19.34 5.68
C HIS A 103 -4.72 18.44 5.35
N ILE A 104 -4.87 17.16 5.63
CA ILE A 104 -3.91 16.10 5.30
C ILE A 104 -4.66 15.00 4.56
N TYR A 105 -4.05 14.50 3.50
CA TYR A 105 -4.54 13.36 2.74
C TYR A 105 -3.97 12.07 3.33
N CYS A 106 -4.77 11.01 3.35
CA CYS A 106 -4.33 9.65 3.68
C CYS A 106 -5.10 8.66 2.80
N GLU A 107 -4.49 7.51 2.48
CA GLU A 107 -5.12 6.50 1.63
C GLU A 107 -4.68 5.09 2.00
N SER A 108 -5.50 4.11 1.64
CA SER A 108 -5.09 2.71 1.57
C SER A 108 -5.63 2.06 0.30
N MET A 109 -4.71 1.45 -0.46
CA MET A 109 -5.03 0.62 -1.61
C MET A 109 -5.06 -0.86 -1.26
N THR A 110 -4.70 -1.25 -0.04
CA THR A 110 -4.66 -2.66 0.36
C THR A 110 -5.99 -3.39 0.13
N PRO A 111 -7.17 -2.81 0.43
CA PRO A 111 -8.44 -3.50 0.21
C PRO A 111 -8.72 -3.85 -1.27
N THR A 112 -8.11 -3.14 -2.23
CA THR A 112 -8.33 -3.45 -3.66
C THR A 112 -7.77 -4.80 -4.07
N LYS A 113 -6.77 -5.31 -3.34
CA LYS A 113 -6.25 -6.68 -3.49
C LYS A 113 -7.27 -7.75 -3.12
N TYR A 114 -8.36 -7.37 -2.44
CA TYR A 114 -9.43 -8.23 -1.95
C TYR A 114 -10.77 -7.93 -2.66
N ASN A 115 -10.72 -7.32 -3.86
CA ASN A 115 -11.88 -6.86 -4.63
C ASN A 115 -12.78 -5.85 -3.87
N CYS A 116 -12.24 -5.18 -2.85
CA CYS A 116 -12.94 -4.10 -2.15
C CYS A 116 -12.57 -2.73 -2.75
N SER A 117 -13.31 -1.69 -2.39
CA SER A 117 -12.95 -0.32 -2.74
C SER A 117 -11.64 0.11 -2.07
N SER A 118 -10.87 1.01 -2.67
CA SER A 118 -9.83 1.71 -1.91
C SER A 118 -10.45 2.60 -0.82
N LEU A 119 -9.62 3.04 0.12
CA LEU A 119 -10.00 4.01 1.16
C LEU A 119 -9.23 5.29 0.93
N LEU A 120 -9.93 6.37 0.62
CA LEU A 120 -9.34 7.70 0.44
C LEU A 120 -9.83 8.63 1.54
N GLY A 121 -8.93 9.33 2.22
CA GLY A 121 -9.25 10.11 3.40
C GLY A 121 -8.74 11.54 3.35
N VAL A 122 -9.49 12.43 4.00
CA VAL A 122 -9.04 13.79 4.30
C VAL A 122 -9.24 14.09 5.78
N VAL A 123 -8.16 14.49 6.43
CA VAL A 123 -8.09 14.85 7.84
C VAL A 123 -8.00 16.36 7.96
N THR A 124 -8.83 16.94 8.80
CA THR A 124 -8.72 18.31 9.31
C THR A 124 -8.47 18.25 10.81
N ARG A 125 -8.24 19.39 11.46
CA ARG A 125 -8.03 19.44 12.91
C ARG A 125 -9.13 18.74 13.73
N ARG A 126 -10.39 18.86 13.29
CA ARG A 126 -11.54 18.31 14.01
C ARG A 126 -12.16 17.10 13.34
N PHE A 127 -12.18 17.04 12.02
CA PHE A 127 -12.90 15.99 11.30
C PHE A 127 -11.99 15.17 10.42
N LYS A 128 -12.20 13.85 10.42
CA LYS A 128 -11.72 12.95 9.36
C LYS A 128 -12.90 12.50 8.54
N TYR A 129 -12.73 12.50 7.22
CA TYR A 129 -13.67 11.88 6.29
C TYR A 129 -12.93 10.78 5.53
N ILE A 130 -13.54 9.61 5.44
CA ILE A 130 -13.06 8.48 4.65
C ILE A 130 -14.12 8.17 3.61
N GLN A 131 -13.70 8.18 2.36
CA GLN A 131 -14.49 7.73 1.25
C GLN A 131 -14.39 6.21 1.14
N ALA A 132 -15.56 5.56 1.19
CA ALA A 132 -15.81 4.14 0.99
C ALA A 132 -17.25 3.99 0.45
N PRO A 133 -17.68 2.79 0.00
CA PRO A 133 -19.06 2.53 -0.39
C PRO A 133 -20.06 2.96 0.69
N ARG A 134 -19.75 2.74 1.97
CA ARG A 134 -20.39 3.40 3.11
C ARG A 134 -19.43 4.47 3.67
N PRO A 135 -19.61 5.76 3.32
CA PRO A 135 -18.72 6.84 3.75
C PRO A 135 -18.66 6.98 5.27
N GLU A 136 -17.52 7.45 5.76
CA GLU A 136 -17.28 7.64 7.17
C GLU A 136 -16.89 9.09 7.47
N LEU A 137 -17.43 9.62 8.56
CA LEU A 137 -17.09 10.94 9.08
C LEU A 137 -16.93 10.86 10.60
N TYR A 138 -15.77 11.25 11.10
CA TYR A 138 -15.46 11.22 12.53
C TYR A 138 -15.11 12.62 13.04
N ASP A 139 -15.52 12.92 14.27
CA ASP A 139 -15.10 14.11 15.01
C ASP A 139 -13.95 13.72 15.94
N LEU A 140 -12.70 13.89 15.50
CA LEU A 140 -11.49 13.46 16.20
C LEU A 140 -11.24 14.15 17.55
N ILE A 141 -12.02 15.19 17.90
CA ILE A 141 -11.95 15.83 19.22
C ILE A 141 -12.86 15.10 20.22
N GLU A 142 -14.06 14.73 19.79
CA GLU A 142 -15.06 14.08 20.65
C GLU A 142 -14.97 12.55 20.58
N ASP A 143 -14.44 12.01 19.49
CA ASP A 143 -14.34 10.59 19.15
C ASP A 143 -12.95 10.31 18.55
N PRO A 144 -11.88 10.35 19.36
CA PRO A 144 -10.50 10.15 18.90
C PRO A 144 -10.21 8.72 18.43
N ASP A 145 -11.04 7.76 18.86
CA ASP A 145 -10.93 6.34 18.53
C ASP A 145 -11.80 5.97 17.30
N GLU A 146 -12.50 6.96 16.72
CA GLU A 146 -13.26 6.83 15.47
C GLU A 146 -14.35 5.76 15.51
N ILE A 147 -15.04 5.63 16.64
CA ILE A 147 -16.05 4.59 16.87
C ILE A 147 -17.41 4.99 16.27
N LYS A 148 -17.75 6.28 16.28
CA LYS A 148 -19.08 6.77 15.90
C LYS A 148 -19.04 7.44 14.54
N ASN A 149 -19.42 6.70 13.51
CA ASN A 149 -19.60 7.27 12.17
C ASN A 149 -20.76 8.30 12.15
N LEU A 150 -20.43 9.55 11.82
CA LEU A 150 -21.35 10.68 11.76
C LEU A 150 -21.85 10.98 10.35
N ALA A 151 -21.43 10.25 9.31
CA ALA A 151 -21.71 10.59 7.91
C ALA A 151 -23.21 10.74 7.62
N GLU A 152 -24.04 9.84 8.16
CA GLU A 152 -25.51 9.90 8.03
C GLU A 152 -26.14 11.02 8.86
N SER A 153 -25.61 11.25 10.07
CA SER A 153 -26.14 12.26 11.01
C SER A 153 -25.75 13.69 10.65
N LEU A 154 -24.62 13.88 9.95
CA LEU A 154 -24.06 15.16 9.53
C LEU A 154 -23.75 15.18 8.02
N PRO A 155 -24.75 14.96 7.14
CA PRO A 155 -24.52 14.76 5.71
C PRO A 155 -23.95 16.00 5.02
N GLN A 156 -24.32 17.20 5.48
CA GLN A 156 -23.75 18.44 4.96
C GLN A 156 -22.24 18.55 5.25
N ARG A 157 -21.81 18.10 6.44
CA ARG A 157 -20.40 18.11 6.83
C ARG A 157 -19.61 17.07 6.04
N ALA A 158 -20.17 15.87 5.88
CA ALA A 158 -19.59 14.82 5.04
C ALA A 158 -19.38 15.31 3.61
N ARG A 159 -20.38 15.96 3.00
CA ARG A 159 -20.28 16.53 1.64
C ARG A 159 -19.19 17.58 1.51
N ILE A 160 -19.06 18.50 2.46
CA ILE A 160 -17.98 19.51 2.46
C ILE A 160 -16.60 18.85 2.48
N MET A 161 -16.45 17.80 3.29
CA MET A 161 -15.19 17.06 3.40
C MET A 161 -14.92 16.25 2.13
N GLN A 162 -15.93 15.61 1.56
CA GLN A 162 -15.87 14.88 0.29
C GLN A 162 -15.46 15.81 -0.88
N ASP A 163 -16.07 16.99 -1.00
CA ASP A 163 -15.70 17.99 -2.01
C ASP A 163 -14.25 18.46 -1.84
N ARG A 164 -13.78 18.52 -0.59
CA ARG A 164 -12.38 18.85 -0.28
C ARG A 164 -11.44 17.73 -0.70
N LEU A 165 -11.77 16.47 -0.40
CA LEU A 165 -11.01 15.30 -0.84
C LEU A 165 -10.92 15.25 -2.36
N LYS A 166 -12.04 15.44 -3.07
CA LYS A 166 -12.07 15.46 -4.53
C LYS A 166 -11.10 16.48 -5.12
N ARG A 167 -11.08 17.71 -4.59
CA ARG A 167 -10.12 18.75 -5.03
C ARG A 167 -8.66 18.36 -4.80
N ILE A 168 -8.35 17.67 -3.70
CA ILE A 168 -6.97 17.21 -3.40
C ILE A 168 -6.52 16.16 -4.43
N VAL A 169 -7.39 15.19 -4.70
CA VAL A 169 -7.12 14.12 -5.68
C VAL A 169 -6.96 14.72 -7.08
N GLU A 170 -7.88 15.58 -7.52
CA GLU A 170 -7.80 16.28 -8.81
C GLU A 170 -6.51 17.09 -8.99
N GLN A 171 -6.04 17.77 -7.94
CA GLN A 171 -4.79 18.52 -7.98
C GLN A 171 -3.55 17.62 -8.07
N SER A 172 -3.60 16.46 -7.43
CA SER A 172 -2.50 15.48 -7.43
C SER A 172 -2.35 14.86 -8.83
N VAL A 173 -3.46 14.51 -9.47
CA VAL A 173 -3.48 14.00 -10.87
C VAL A 173 -2.97 15.07 -11.85
N ARG A 174 -3.40 16.32 -11.73
CA ARG A 174 -2.95 17.41 -12.61
C ARG A 174 -1.45 17.70 -12.49
N LYS A 175 -0.88 17.61 -11.29
CA LYS A 175 0.56 17.79 -11.06
C LYS A 175 1.38 16.59 -11.56
N GLY A 176 0.87 15.36 -11.43
CA GLY A 176 1.47 14.17 -12.06
C GLY A 176 1.51 14.23 -13.59
N GLY A 177 0.66 15.05 -14.21
CA GLY A 177 0.61 15.23 -15.67
C GLY A 177 1.44 16.38 -16.25
N SER A 178 2.11 17.23 -15.45
CA SER A 178 2.77 18.45 -15.99
C SER A 178 4.21 18.72 -15.51
N GLY A 179 4.89 17.79 -14.83
CA GLY A 179 6.25 17.98 -14.32
C GLY A 179 7.20 16.90 -14.80
N SER A 180 7.91 17.15 -15.91
CA SER A 180 8.88 16.26 -16.55
C SER A 180 8.31 14.93 -17.04
N GLN A 181 8.46 14.70 -18.33
CA GLN A 181 8.32 13.38 -18.95
C GLN A 181 9.50 12.51 -18.47
N LEU A 182 9.55 12.17 -17.18
CA LEU A 182 10.23 10.97 -16.74
C LEU A 182 9.56 9.86 -17.52
N LYS A 183 10.28 9.31 -18.50
CA LYS A 183 9.94 8.01 -19.07
C LYS A 183 9.93 7.03 -17.89
N LEU A 184 8.78 6.89 -17.24
CA LEU A 184 8.49 5.76 -16.39
C LEU A 184 8.76 4.55 -17.27
N ASP A 185 9.71 3.72 -16.86
CA ASP A 185 9.90 2.45 -17.53
C ASP A 185 8.60 1.65 -17.46
N ASP A 186 8.41 0.74 -18.40
CA ASP A 186 7.16 -0.02 -18.53
C ASP A 186 6.86 -0.86 -17.28
N GLU A 187 7.87 -1.14 -16.44
CA GLU A 187 7.73 -1.86 -15.17
C GLU A 187 7.16 -0.98 -14.06
N ALA A 188 7.63 0.27 -13.93
CA ALA A 188 7.10 1.27 -13.01
C ALA A 188 5.66 1.65 -13.40
N ARG A 189 5.39 1.72 -14.70
CA ARG A 189 4.04 1.93 -15.24
C ARG A 189 3.10 0.78 -14.85
N ARG A 190 3.51 -0.49 -15.01
CA ARG A 190 2.68 -1.65 -14.63
C ARG A 190 2.47 -1.78 -13.12
N LYS A 191 3.48 -1.48 -12.31
CA LYS A 191 3.32 -1.43 -10.83
C LYS A 191 2.29 -0.38 -10.45
N LEU A 192 2.34 0.79 -11.08
CA LEU A 192 1.35 1.83 -10.87
C LEU A 192 -0.04 1.43 -11.43
N GLU A 193 -0.13 0.73 -12.57
CA GLU A 193 -1.40 0.17 -13.11
C GLU A 193 -2.00 -0.88 -12.15
N SER A 194 -1.18 -1.76 -11.55
CA SER A 194 -1.60 -2.73 -10.53
C SER A 194 -2.05 -2.09 -9.20
N LEU A 195 -1.61 -0.84 -8.97
CA LEU A 195 -2.01 -0.01 -7.84
C LEU A 195 -3.14 0.96 -8.21
N GLY A 196 -3.57 1.02 -9.48
CA GLY A 196 -4.64 1.90 -9.97
C GLY A 196 -4.23 3.34 -10.34
N TYR A 197 -2.94 3.63 -10.49
CA TYR A 197 -2.39 4.98 -10.68
C TYR A 197 -1.54 5.16 -11.96
N VAL A 198 -2.03 4.95 -13.19
CA VAL A 198 -1.39 5.65 -14.33
C VAL A 198 -2.38 6.22 -15.33
N ALA A 199 -2.29 7.54 -15.46
CA ALA A 199 -2.81 8.36 -16.54
C ALA A 199 -2.22 7.95 -17.90
N GLY A 200 -3.08 7.66 -18.89
CA GLY A 200 -2.61 7.35 -20.23
C GLY A 200 -3.68 7.01 -21.26
N ASP A 201 -4.74 7.83 -21.34
CA ASP A 201 -5.46 8.25 -22.56
C ASP A 201 -6.79 8.85 -22.11
N GLY A 202 -6.87 10.19 -22.08
CA GLY A 202 -8.12 10.92 -21.86
C GLY A 202 -9.07 10.28 -20.85
N VAL A 203 -8.55 9.94 -19.66
CA VAL A 203 -9.33 9.21 -18.68
C VAL A 203 -10.44 10.16 -18.21
N LYS A 204 -11.68 9.85 -18.57
CA LYS A 204 -12.80 10.16 -17.70
C LYS A 204 -12.58 9.30 -16.46
N GLU A 205 -11.73 9.77 -15.54
CA GLU A 205 -11.62 9.15 -14.23
C GLU A 205 -12.98 9.37 -13.59
N ASP A 206 -13.67 8.28 -13.27
CA ASP A 206 -14.86 8.30 -12.45
C ASP A 206 -14.46 8.83 -11.07
N PHE A 207 -14.51 10.16 -10.93
CA PHE A 207 -14.61 10.84 -9.65
C PHE A 207 -15.94 10.53 -8.93
N GLU A 208 -16.77 9.64 -9.49
CA GLU A 208 -17.77 8.88 -8.77
C GLU A 208 -17.05 7.72 -8.10
N PHE A 209 -16.46 7.98 -6.93
CA PHE A 209 -15.90 6.98 -6.03
C PHE A 209 -16.63 5.64 -6.16
N ASP A 210 -16.01 4.64 -6.80
CA ASP A 210 -16.67 3.40 -7.24
C ASP A 210 -17.38 2.71 -6.06
N GLN A 211 -18.69 2.94 -5.96
CA GLN A 211 -19.54 2.38 -4.90
C GLN A 211 -20.03 0.96 -5.26
N THR A 212 -19.62 0.42 -6.41
CA THR A 212 -20.04 -0.90 -6.87
C THR A 212 -19.18 -2.01 -6.29
N ARG A 213 -17.99 -1.67 -5.79
CA ARG A 213 -17.10 -2.59 -5.07
C ARG A 213 -17.54 -2.79 -3.63
N ASP A 214 -17.13 -3.91 -3.08
CA ASP A 214 -17.40 -4.25 -1.69
C ASP A 214 -16.77 -3.24 -0.72
N ASP A 215 -17.46 -2.99 0.38
CA ASP A 215 -16.97 -2.10 1.44
C ASP A 215 -15.87 -2.83 2.24
N PRO A 216 -14.66 -2.24 2.37
CA PRO A 216 -13.56 -2.85 3.10
C PRO A 216 -13.91 -3.31 4.51
N LYS A 217 -14.84 -2.62 5.19
CA LYS A 217 -15.25 -2.95 6.57
C LYS A 217 -15.88 -4.33 6.68
N ASP A 218 -16.51 -4.84 5.62
CA ASP A 218 -17.12 -6.18 5.60
C ASP A 218 -16.08 -7.30 5.37
N PHE A 219 -14.83 -6.95 5.02
CA PHE A 219 -13.78 -7.88 4.62
C PHE A 219 -12.53 -7.87 5.51
N ILE A 220 -12.61 -7.22 6.68
CA ILE A 220 -11.47 -7.21 7.62
C ILE A 220 -11.10 -8.62 8.10
N GLU A 221 -12.07 -9.49 8.38
CA GLU A 221 -11.81 -10.88 8.76
C GLU A 221 -11.16 -11.66 7.62
N PHE A 222 -11.63 -11.46 6.37
CA PHE A 222 -11.01 -12.06 5.18
C PHE A 222 -9.54 -11.64 5.04
N TYR A 223 -9.26 -10.34 5.19
CA TYR A 223 -7.89 -9.81 5.19
C TYR A 223 -7.04 -10.46 6.28
N GLN A 224 -7.56 -10.58 7.50
CA GLN A 224 -6.85 -11.21 8.61
C GLN A 224 -6.55 -12.68 8.36
N ILE A 225 -7.51 -13.45 7.85
CA ILE A 225 -7.31 -14.86 7.48
C ILE A 225 -6.21 -14.96 6.42
N HIS A 226 -6.23 -14.09 5.41
CA HIS A 226 -5.19 -14.07 4.37
C HIS A 226 -3.82 -13.68 4.91
N SER A 227 -3.74 -12.68 5.80
CA SER A 227 -2.49 -12.30 6.47
C SER A 227 -1.91 -13.46 7.28
N GLN A 228 -2.77 -14.16 8.05
CA GLN A 228 -2.36 -15.36 8.77
C GLN A 228 -1.92 -16.48 7.82
N LEU A 229 -2.64 -16.72 6.73
CA LEU A 229 -2.29 -17.72 5.72
C LEU A 229 -0.86 -17.53 5.21
N VAL A 230 -0.49 -16.31 4.83
CA VAL A 230 0.85 -15.98 4.31
C VAL A 230 1.92 -16.31 5.36
N VAL A 231 1.68 -15.99 6.63
CA VAL A 231 2.59 -16.32 7.73
C VAL A 231 2.72 -17.84 7.92
N ARG A 232 1.62 -18.60 7.82
CA ARG A 232 1.64 -20.06 7.97
C ARG A 232 2.39 -20.74 6.83
N ILE A 233 2.22 -20.27 5.58
CA ILE A 233 2.98 -20.73 4.42
C ILE A 233 4.48 -20.49 4.64
N HIS A 234 4.87 -19.31 5.13
CA HIS A 234 6.28 -18.99 5.38
C HIS A 234 6.91 -19.86 6.48
N LYS A 235 6.11 -20.29 7.46
CA LYS A 235 6.52 -21.23 8.52
C LYS A 235 6.44 -22.70 8.11
N GLU A 236 6.06 -22.99 6.86
CA GLU A 236 5.84 -24.35 6.34
C GLU A 236 4.76 -25.14 7.13
N GLU A 237 3.85 -24.44 7.80
CA GLU A 237 2.73 -25.02 8.54
C GLU A 237 1.56 -25.32 7.59
N TYR A 238 1.80 -26.19 6.60
CA TYR A 238 0.92 -26.40 5.44
C TYR A 238 -0.47 -26.94 5.78
N ASP A 239 -0.61 -27.79 6.80
CA ASP A 239 -1.91 -28.29 7.26
C ASP A 239 -2.84 -27.15 7.71
N ILE A 240 -2.31 -26.20 8.49
CA ILE A 240 -3.05 -25.03 8.96
C ILE A 240 -3.31 -24.07 7.80
N ALA A 241 -2.28 -23.83 6.97
CA ALA A 241 -2.37 -22.95 5.81
C ALA A 241 -3.47 -23.41 4.84
N LYS A 242 -3.57 -24.72 4.58
CA LYS A 242 -4.60 -25.28 3.70
C LYS A 242 -6.01 -25.00 4.20
N GLY A 243 -6.24 -25.17 5.51
CA GLY A 243 -7.53 -24.87 6.13
C GLY A 243 -7.91 -23.38 6.01
N LEU A 244 -6.96 -22.47 6.21
CA LEU A 244 -7.17 -21.03 6.03
C LEU A 244 -7.43 -20.69 4.55
N CYS A 245 -6.66 -21.27 3.64
CA CYS A 245 -6.81 -21.03 2.21
C CYS A 245 -8.14 -21.54 1.68
N GLN A 246 -8.62 -22.70 2.15
CA GLN A 246 -9.94 -23.21 1.80
C GLN A 246 -11.05 -22.26 2.27
N LYS A 247 -10.97 -21.75 3.51
CA LYS A 247 -11.94 -20.76 4.01
C LYS A 247 -12.01 -19.51 3.13
N LEU A 248 -10.85 -19.00 2.67
CA LEU A 248 -10.82 -17.85 1.77
C LEU A 248 -11.49 -18.15 0.43
N LEU A 249 -11.20 -19.32 -0.16
CA LEU A 249 -11.78 -19.70 -1.45
C LEU A 249 -13.26 -20.10 -1.36
N ASP A 250 -13.72 -20.59 -0.20
CA ASP A 250 -15.15 -20.81 0.07
C ASP A 250 -15.93 -19.48 0.10
N GLN A 251 -15.32 -18.42 0.64
CA GLN A 251 -15.93 -17.09 0.70
C GLN A 251 -15.79 -16.32 -0.62
N ARG A 252 -14.64 -16.43 -1.29
CA ARG A 252 -14.35 -15.80 -2.58
C ARG A 252 -13.61 -16.76 -3.51
N PRO A 253 -14.33 -17.56 -4.32
CA PRO A 253 -13.73 -18.42 -5.35
C PRO A 253 -13.00 -17.63 -6.44
N ASP A 254 -13.31 -16.34 -6.60
CA ASP A 254 -12.69 -15.43 -7.56
C ASP A 254 -11.42 -14.75 -7.02
N PHE A 255 -10.93 -15.15 -5.84
CA PHE A 255 -9.70 -14.60 -5.25
C PHE A 255 -8.45 -15.27 -5.82
N ALA A 256 -7.87 -14.68 -6.87
CA ALA A 256 -6.70 -15.22 -7.58
C ALA A 256 -5.51 -15.54 -6.65
N SER A 257 -5.18 -14.65 -5.71
CA SER A 257 -4.12 -14.89 -4.73
C SER A 257 -4.40 -16.10 -3.82
N GLY A 258 -5.66 -16.42 -3.55
CA GLY A 258 -6.06 -17.63 -2.85
C GLY A 258 -5.72 -18.89 -3.65
N HIS A 259 -6.02 -18.89 -4.95
CA HIS A 259 -5.65 -19.98 -5.85
C HIS A 259 -4.12 -20.16 -5.95
N LEU A 260 -3.38 -19.06 -6.08
CA LEU A 260 -1.91 -19.10 -6.08
C LEU A 260 -1.37 -19.70 -4.77
N ASN A 261 -1.88 -19.28 -3.61
CA ASN A 261 -1.44 -19.81 -2.32
C ASN A 261 -1.84 -21.28 -2.13
N MET A 262 -3.04 -21.69 -2.55
CA MET A 262 -3.44 -23.11 -2.54
C MET A 262 -2.51 -23.96 -3.39
N SER A 263 -2.10 -23.46 -4.57
CA SER A 263 -1.16 -24.18 -5.43
C SER A 263 0.21 -24.39 -4.76
N ARG A 264 0.71 -23.39 -4.04
CA ARG A 264 1.98 -23.47 -3.29
C ARG A 264 1.91 -24.53 -2.19
N ILE A 265 0.80 -24.57 -1.47
CA ILE A 265 0.52 -25.56 -0.43
C ILE A 265 0.49 -26.97 -1.05
N LEU A 266 -0.27 -27.17 -2.13
CA LEU A 266 -0.41 -28.47 -2.80
C LEU A 266 0.90 -28.96 -3.42
N GLN A 267 1.75 -28.06 -3.93
CA GLN A 267 3.10 -28.43 -4.38
C GLN A 267 3.95 -28.96 -3.23
N ALA A 268 3.94 -28.28 -2.07
CA ALA A 268 4.66 -28.73 -0.89
C ALA A 268 4.14 -30.08 -0.35
N GLU A 269 2.84 -30.35 -0.49
CA GLU A 269 2.22 -31.63 -0.13
C GLU A 269 2.44 -32.75 -1.17
N GLY A 270 3.07 -32.45 -2.31
CA GLY A 270 3.34 -33.44 -3.36
C GLY A 270 2.16 -33.77 -4.28
N ASP A 271 1.17 -32.88 -4.41
CA ASP A 271 0.05 -32.98 -5.36
C ASP A 271 0.17 -31.92 -6.49
N PRO A 272 1.17 -32.03 -7.40
CA PRO A 272 1.39 -31.05 -8.45
C PRO A 272 0.29 -31.02 -9.52
N ASN A 273 -0.59 -32.03 -9.57
CA ASN A 273 -1.71 -32.05 -10.50
C ASN A 273 -2.82 -31.09 -10.05
N LYS A 274 -3.23 -31.14 -8.78
CA LYS A 274 -4.18 -30.16 -8.25
C LYS A 274 -3.58 -28.77 -8.13
N ALA A 275 -2.29 -28.67 -7.80
CA ALA A 275 -1.61 -27.38 -7.80
C ALA A 275 -1.71 -26.69 -9.17
N ARG A 276 -1.55 -27.46 -10.25
CA ARG A 276 -1.73 -26.96 -11.61
C ARG A 276 -3.14 -26.43 -11.86
N GLU A 277 -4.18 -27.16 -11.44
CA GLU A 277 -5.58 -26.71 -11.60
C GLU A 277 -5.82 -25.35 -10.91
N HIS A 278 -5.27 -25.16 -9.70
CA HIS A 278 -5.34 -23.86 -9.02
C HIS A 278 -4.51 -22.78 -9.73
N LEU A 279 -3.35 -23.10 -10.32
CA LEU A 279 -2.58 -22.12 -11.09
C LEU A 279 -3.28 -21.72 -12.39
N GLU A 280 -3.91 -22.67 -13.08
CA GLU A 280 -4.72 -22.42 -14.27
C GLU A 280 -5.92 -21.52 -13.92
N GLU A 281 -6.58 -21.75 -12.78
CA GLU A 281 -7.66 -20.89 -12.30
C GLU A 281 -7.18 -19.50 -11.85
N CYS A 282 -6.01 -19.42 -11.19
CA CYS A 282 -5.37 -18.15 -10.88
C CYS A 282 -5.13 -17.31 -12.14
N LEU A 283 -4.60 -17.92 -13.20
CA LEU A 283 -4.35 -17.25 -14.48
C LEU A 283 -5.64 -16.95 -15.26
N ARG A 284 -6.74 -17.68 -15.00
CA ARG A 284 -8.05 -17.34 -15.54
C ARG A 284 -8.60 -16.05 -14.92
N LEU A 285 -8.34 -15.83 -13.63
CA LEU A 285 -8.78 -14.67 -12.86
C LEU A 285 -7.82 -13.47 -13.00
N ASP A 286 -6.52 -13.75 -13.09
CA ASP A 286 -5.42 -12.77 -13.11
C ASP A 286 -4.38 -13.20 -14.16
N PRO A 287 -4.64 -12.93 -15.47
CA PRO A 287 -3.85 -13.48 -16.57
C PRO A 287 -2.39 -13.04 -16.63
N ASP A 288 -2.02 -11.92 -16.00
CA ASP A 288 -0.66 -11.38 -15.96
C ASP A 288 0.10 -11.73 -14.67
N ASN A 289 -0.45 -12.64 -13.85
CA ASN A 289 0.17 -13.07 -12.61
C ASN A 289 1.52 -13.78 -12.84
N THR A 290 2.60 -13.05 -12.57
CA THR A 290 3.99 -13.49 -12.82
C THR A 290 4.35 -14.74 -12.01
N ASP A 291 3.93 -14.79 -10.73
CA ASP A 291 4.21 -15.93 -9.84
C ASP A 291 3.48 -17.19 -10.32
N ALA A 292 2.23 -17.06 -10.76
CA ALA A 292 1.44 -18.20 -11.25
C ALA A 292 2.05 -18.78 -12.54
N HIS A 293 2.46 -17.93 -13.48
CA HIS A 293 3.18 -18.37 -14.67
C HIS A 293 4.49 -19.10 -14.33
N ASN A 294 5.31 -18.54 -13.42
CA ASN A 294 6.54 -19.18 -12.99
C ASN A 294 6.28 -20.55 -12.33
N ASN A 295 5.31 -20.65 -11.43
CA ASN A 295 5.01 -21.89 -10.73
C ASN A 295 4.42 -22.96 -11.67
N LEU A 296 3.60 -22.55 -12.64
CA LEU A 296 3.07 -23.45 -13.66
C LEU A 296 4.17 -23.97 -14.59
N ALA A 297 5.11 -23.10 -14.96
CA ALA A 297 6.29 -23.47 -15.73
C ALA A 297 7.16 -24.50 -14.98
N MET A 298 7.36 -24.31 -13.67
CA MET A 298 8.08 -25.28 -12.83
C MET A 298 7.41 -26.66 -12.84
N ILE A 299 6.08 -26.73 -12.72
CA ILE A 299 5.35 -28.02 -12.79
C ILE A 299 5.56 -28.70 -14.16
N PHE A 300 5.58 -27.94 -15.26
CA PHE A 300 5.86 -28.51 -16.58
C PHE A 300 7.31 -28.96 -16.74
N LEU A 301 8.26 -28.20 -16.18
CA LEU A 301 9.68 -28.55 -16.16
C LEU A 301 9.92 -29.88 -15.44
N ASP A 302 9.31 -30.07 -14.26
CA ASP A 302 9.43 -31.31 -13.48
C ASP A 302 8.84 -32.52 -14.21
N LYS A 303 7.84 -32.30 -15.07
CA LYS A 303 7.25 -33.33 -15.95
C LYS A 303 8.03 -33.53 -17.26
N GLY A 304 9.14 -32.83 -17.45
CA GLY A 304 9.93 -32.86 -18.69
C GLY A 304 9.25 -32.23 -19.90
N ARG A 305 8.16 -31.46 -19.71
CA ARG A 305 7.46 -30.76 -20.79
C ARG A 305 8.10 -29.39 -21.03
N LEU A 306 9.31 -29.42 -21.58
CA LEU A 306 10.21 -28.26 -21.68
C LEU A 306 9.62 -27.10 -22.50
N ASP A 307 8.96 -27.37 -23.63
CA ASP A 307 8.33 -26.32 -24.45
C ASP A 307 7.30 -25.48 -23.68
N GLN A 308 6.48 -26.15 -22.85
CA GLN A 308 5.46 -25.45 -22.07
C GLN A 308 6.07 -24.68 -20.90
N ALA A 309 7.14 -25.21 -20.30
CA ALA A 309 7.90 -24.49 -19.28
C ALA A 309 8.50 -23.21 -19.88
N ILE A 310 9.12 -23.28 -21.07
CA ILE A 310 9.65 -22.11 -21.79
C ILE A 310 8.55 -21.08 -22.05
N ALA A 311 7.38 -21.51 -22.53
CA ALA A 311 6.27 -20.63 -22.85
C ALA A 311 5.81 -19.85 -21.60
N HIS A 312 5.59 -20.53 -20.47
CA HIS A 312 5.13 -19.88 -19.25
C HIS A 312 6.22 -19.02 -18.57
N PHE A 313 7.48 -19.44 -18.56
CA PHE A 313 8.56 -18.55 -18.08
C PHE A 313 8.69 -17.29 -18.96
N SER A 314 8.49 -17.44 -20.27
CA SER A 314 8.52 -16.30 -21.21
C SER A 314 7.35 -15.35 -20.97
N GLU A 315 6.14 -15.84 -20.71
CA GLU A 315 5.01 -14.99 -20.30
C GLU A 315 5.28 -14.29 -18.95
N ALA A 316 5.84 -15.00 -17.95
CA ALA A 316 6.25 -14.37 -16.70
C ALA A 316 7.21 -13.19 -16.94
N LEU A 317 8.22 -13.36 -17.80
CA LEU A 317 9.19 -12.31 -18.14
C LEU A 317 8.62 -11.20 -19.04
N LYS A 318 7.61 -11.51 -19.85
CA LYS A 318 6.87 -10.49 -20.60
C LYS A 318 6.12 -9.55 -19.67
N TYR A 319 5.56 -10.06 -18.56
CA TYR A 319 4.86 -9.24 -17.56
C TYR A 319 5.80 -8.56 -16.58
N ASN A 320 6.86 -9.26 -16.15
CA ASN A 320 7.91 -8.72 -15.29
C ASN A 320 9.31 -9.11 -15.81
N PRO A 321 9.94 -8.25 -16.64
CA PRO A 321 11.24 -8.53 -17.24
C PRO A 321 12.39 -8.71 -16.24
N SER A 322 12.25 -8.18 -15.02
CA SER A 322 13.27 -8.25 -13.96
C SER A 322 13.04 -9.42 -12.98
N TYR A 323 12.08 -10.30 -13.24
CA TYR A 323 11.74 -11.41 -12.35
C TYR A 323 12.80 -12.52 -12.34
N LEU A 324 13.76 -12.38 -11.42
CA LEU A 324 14.97 -13.22 -11.30
C LEU A 324 14.68 -14.73 -11.26
N HIS A 325 13.59 -15.16 -10.62
CA HIS A 325 13.22 -16.58 -10.56
C HIS A 325 12.92 -17.14 -11.96
N ALA A 326 12.12 -16.45 -12.77
CA ALA A 326 11.83 -16.90 -14.14
C ALA A 326 13.06 -16.79 -15.05
N ILE A 327 13.91 -15.76 -14.90
CA ILE A 327 15.17 -15.65 -15.67
C ILE A 327 16.05 -16.88 -15.42
N ASN A 328 16.33 -17.18 -14.14
CA ASN A 328 17.19 -18.30 -13.76
C ASN A 328 16.59 -19.64 -14.19
N ASN A 329 15.28 -19.83 -13.98
CA ASN A 329 14.61 -21.06 -14.35
C ASN A 329 14.57 -21.26 -15.87
N LEU A 330 14.28 -20.20 -16.64
CA LEU A 330 14.26 -20.26 -18.10
C LEU A 330 15.63 -20.62 -18.68
N GLY A 331 16.71 -20.02 -18.16
CA GLY A 331 18.08 -20.41 -18.51
C GLY A 331 18.34 -21.89 -18.26
N SER A 332 17.92 -22.40 -17.10
CA SER A 332 18.01 -23.84 -16.80
C SER A 332 17.18 -24.70 -17.76
N VAL A 333 16.02 -24.23 -18.22
CA VAL A 333 15.18 -24.98 -19.17
C VAL A 333 15.83 -25.01 -20.55
N PHE A 334 16.37 -23.89 -21.04
CA PHE A 334 17.07 -23.84 -22.33
C PHE A 334 18.29 -24.76 -22.38
N LEU A 335 19.08 -24.81 -21.30
CA LEU A 335 20.19 -25.76 -21.17
C LEU A 335 19.71 -27.22 -21.26
N ARG A 336 18.59 -27.56 -20.61
CA ARG A 336 17.99 -28.90 -20.69
C ARG A 336 17.36 -29.20 -22.05
N HIS A 337 16.85 -28.18 -22.74
CA HIS A 337 16.27 -28.29 -24.08
C HIS A 337 17.34 -28.42 -25.19
N GLY A 338 18.60 -28.10 -24.87
CA GLY A 338 19.72 -28.09 -25.83
C GLY A 338 19.89 -26.76 -26.58
N GLU A 339 19.16 -25.71 -26.19
CA GLU A 339 19.22 -24.38 -26.80
C GLU A 339 20.19 -23.46 -26.04
N ILE A 340 21.47 -23.86 -25.99
CA ILE A 340 22.51 -23.21 -25.16
C ILE A 340 22.66 -21.71 -25.49
N ASP A 341 22.49 -21.33 -26.75
CA ASP A 341 22.61 -19.93 -27.19
C ASP A 341 21.55 -19.01 -26.59
N LYS A 342 20.40 -19.56 -26.15
CA LYS A 342 19.30 -18.79 -25.52
C LYS A 342 19.37 -18.79 -23.98
N ALA A 343 20.35 -19.48 -23.39
CA ALA A 343 20.48 -19.62 -21.94
C ALA A 343 21.34 -18.52 -21.27
N ASN A 344 21.97 -17.64 -22.05
CA ASN A 344 22.69 -16.45 -21.60
C ASN A 344 21.80 -15.20 -21.71
#